data_AF-N9BD18-F1
#
_entry.id   AF-N9BD18-F1
#
_cell.length_a   1.000
_cell.length_b   1.000
_cell.length_c   1.000
_cell.angle_alpha   90.00
_cell.angle_beta   90.00
_cell.angle_gamma   90.00
#
_symmetry.space_group_name_H-M   'P 1'
#
loop_
_entity.id
_entity.type
_entity.pdbx_description
1 polymer ?
#
loop_
_entity_poly.entity_id
_entity_poly.type
_entity_poly.pdbx_seq_one_letter_code
_entity_poly.pdbx_strand_id
1 'polypeptide(L)'
;MKYQTWFGVTTIVLSSTLLTACDSKVKRDFKAGCQAGGLDRSTCGCIYDKVEAHYSPEFMEKMADVTVRETMQPPEDFNVVMANAVQQCQS
;
A
#
# COMPACT_ATOMS: atom_id res chain seq x y z
N MET A 1 -5.51 -24.94 38.75
CA MET A 1 -5.86 -24.01 37.65
C MET A 1 -4.62 -23.14 37.41
N LYS A 2 -3.86 -23.22 36.32
CA LYS A 2 -3.95 -24.06 35.10
C LYS A 2 -5.13 -23.76 34.15
N TYR A 3 -5.21 -22.52 33.67
CA TYR A 3 -5.80 -22.11 32.36
C TYR A 3 -5.42 -20.66 31.97
N GLN A 4 -4.97 -19.84 32.92
CA GLN A 4 -4.74 -18.40 32.72
C GLN A 4 -3.44 -18.04 31.96
N THR A 5 -2.60 -19.02 31.63
CA THR A 5 -1.29 -18.82 30.97
C THR A 5 -1.33 -18.95 29.44
N TRP A 6 -2.51 -19.08 28.81
CA TRP A 6 -2.62 -19.45 27.39
C TRP A 6 -3.16 -18.34 26.45
N PHE A 7 -3.93 -17.37 26.94
CA PHE A 7 -4.61 -16.38 26.07
C PHE A 7 -3.94 -15.01 25.96
N GLY A 8 -2.92 -14.70 26.79
CA GLY A 8 -2.33 -13.36 26.88
C GLY A 8 -1.13 -13.08 25.96
N VAL A 9 -0.55 -14.11 25.33
CA VAL A 9 0.71 -14.00 24.55
C VAL A 9 0.45 -14.24 23.06
N THR A 10 -0.59 -13.60 22.53
CA THR A 10 -0.85 -13.48 21.09
C THR A 10 -0.91 -12.02 20.66
N THR A 11 -0.26 -11.13 21.42
CA THR A 11 0.16 -9.81 20.94
C THR A 11 1.30 -10.00 19.94
N ILE A 12 0.99 -10.54 18.76
CA ILE A 12 1.81 -10.34 17.57
C ILE A 12 1.67 -8.85 17.23
N VAL A 13 2.46 -8.03 17.91
CA VAL A 13 2.70 -6.66 17.50
C VAL A 13 3.45 -6.80 16.18
N LEU A 14 2.70 -6.76 15.09
CA LEU A 14 3.26 -6.61 13.76
C LEU A 14 3.78 -5.17 13.67
N SER A 15 4.94 -4.95 14.31
CA SER A 15 5.72 -3.73 14.19
C SER A 15 6.16 -3.66 12.74
N SER A 16 5.31 -3.06 11.89
CA SER A 16 5.67 -2.60 10.56
C SER A 16 6.86 -1.68 10.73
N THR A 17 8.06 -2.23 10.57
CA THR A 17 9.30 -1.49 10.60
C THR A 17 9.19 -0.43 9.52
N LEU A 18 8.97 0.80 9.94
CA LEU A 18 9.14 1.99 9.11
C LEU A 18 10.63 2.12 8.82
N LEU A 19 11.13 1.23 7.97
CA LEU A 19 12.34 1.44 7.21
C LEU A 19 12.12 2.74 6.46
N THR A 20 12.75 3.82 6.93
CA THR A 20 12.87 5.06 6.18
C THR A 20 13.85 4.86 5.03
N ALA A 21 13.60 3.84 4.20
CA ALA A 21 14.09 3.80 2.84
C ALA A 21 13.56 5.06 2.16
N CYS A 22 14.42 5.70 1.37
CA CYS A 22 13.98 6.84 0.57
C CYS A 22 12.90 6.35 -0.40
N ASP A 23 11.65 6.82 -0.24
CA ASP A 23 10.53 6.45 -1.12
C ASP A 23 11.00 6.57 -2.59
N SER A 24 10.73 5.55 -3.43
CA SER A 24 11.00 5.62 -4.88
C SER A 24 10.31 6.84 -5.51
N LYS A 25 10.77 7.31 -6.67
CA LYS A 25 10.11 8.46 -7.34
C LYS A 25 8.61 8.17 -7.54
N VAL A 26 8.30 6.96 -7.98
CA VAL A 26 6.95 6.45 -8.20
C VAL A 26 6.12 6.45 -6.90
N LYS A 27 6.68 5.94 -5.79
CA LYS A 27 6.03 5.99 -4.47
C LYS A 27 5.78 7.42 -3.98
N ARG A 28 6.71 8.34 -4.21
CA ARG A 28 6.53 9.77 -3.85
C ARG A 28 5.42 10.43 -4.68
N ASP A 29 5.41 10.20 -5.99
CA ASP A 29 4.42 10.79 -6.90
C ASP A 29 3.02 10.22 -6.63
N PHE A 30 2.90 8.90 -6.40
CA PHE A 30 1.66 8.27 -5.94
C PHE A 30 1.18 8.87 -4.62
N LYS A 31 2.06 9.00 -3.62
CA LYS A 31 1.71 9.61 -2.33
C LYS A 31 1.25 11.05 -2.50
N ALA A 32 1.89 11.84 -3.37
CA ALA A 32 1.45 13.20 -3.66
C ALA A 32 0.03 13.25 -4.28
N GLY A 33 -0.27 12.38 -5.24
CA GLY A 33 -1.61 12.26 -5.83
C GLY A 33 -2.67 11.80 -4.82
N CYS A 34 -2.35 10.79 -4.01
CA CYS A 34 -3.21 10.29 -2.94
C CYS A 34 -3.47 11.36 -1.85
N GLN A 35 -2.45 12.15 -1.49
CA GLN A 35 -2.59 13.25 -0.53
C GLN A 35 -3.45 14.40 -1.11
N ALA A 36 -3.34 14.68 -2.41
CA ALA A 36 -4.25 15.61 -3.10
C ALA A 36 -5.72 15.09 -3.13
N GLY A 37 -5.91 13.78 -3.03
CA GLY A 37 -7.21 13.13 -2.79
C GLY A 37 -7.73 13.20 -1.36
N GLY A 38 -7.01 13.83 -0.43
CA GLY A 38 -7.46 14.11 0.94
C GLY A 38 -7.02 13.10 2.02
N LEU A 39 -6.18 12.13 1.69
CA LEU A 39 -5.64 11.16 2.66
C LEU A 39 -4.29 11.63 3.23
N ASP A 40 -3.94 11.20 4.44
CA ASP A 40 -2.66 11.57 5.04
C ASP A 40 -1.48 10.79 4.43
N ARG A 41 -0.26 11.28 4.67
CA ARG A 41 0.97 10.74 4.08
C ARG A 41 1.26 9.29 4.48
N SER A 42 0.81 8.84 5.65
CA SER A 42 1.03 7.48 6.16
C SER A 42 0.02 6.51 5.56
N THR A 43 -1.28 6.83 5.53
CA THR A 43 -2.29 6.05 4.81
C THR A 43 -1.95 5.95 3.31
N CYS A 44 -1.52 7.03 2.66
CA CYS A 44 -1.05 6.97 1.27
C CYS A 44 0.19 6.09 1.07
N GLY A 45 1.07 5.99 2.07
CA GLY A 45 2.18 5.04 2.06
C GLY A 45 1.69 3.59 2.13
N CYS A 46 0.81 3.30 3.08
CA CYS A 46 0.20 1.98 3.24
C CYS A 46 -0.54 1.53 1.97
N ILE A 47 -1.33 2.40 1.34
CA ILE A 47 -2.06 2.08 0.11
C ILE A 47 -1.08 1.72 -1.02
N TYR A 48 -0.03 2.53 -1.21
CA TYR A 48 1.01 2.22 -2.19
C TYR A 48 1.63 0.84 -1.94
N ASP A 49 2.04 0.56 -0.70
CA ASP A 49 2.73 -0.67 -0.33
C ASP A 49 1.84 -1.90 -0.51
N LYS A 50 0.52 -1.77 -0.32
CA LYS A 50 -0.47 -2.83 -0.60
C LYS A 50 -0.65 -3.09 -2.10
N VAL A 51 -0.66 -2.05 -2.94
CA VAL A 51 -0.82 -2.18 -4.39
C VAL A 51 0.48 -2.71 -5.04
N GLU A 52 1.64 -2.22 -4.61
CA GLU A 52 2.96 -2.70 -5.06
C GLU A 52 3.18 -4.18 -4.70
N ALA A 53 2.77 -4.60 -3.49
CA ALA A 53 2.85 -6.00 -3.08
C ALA A 53 1.99 -6.96 -3.91
N HIS A 54 0.93 -6.47 -4.56
CA HIS A 54 0.06 -7.29 -5.44
C HIS A 54 0.57 -7.34 -6.88
N TYR A 55 1.08 -6.24 -7.42
CA TYR A 55 1.45 -6.14 -8.85
C TYR A 55 2.96 -6.13 -9.18
N SER A 56 3.83 -6.03 -8.17
CA SER A 56 5.28 -5.79 -8.26
C SER A 56 5.70 -4.31 -8.45
N PRO A 57 6.93 -3.95 -8.02
CA PRO A 57 7.52 -2.63 -8.28
C PRO A 57 7.64 -2.32 -9.78
N GLU A 58 7.97 -3.28 -10.65
CA GLU A 58 8.13 -3.01 -12.09
C GLU A 58 6.80 -2.67 -12.76
N PHE A 59 5.68 -3.20 -12.25
CA PHE A 59 4.34 -2.75 -12.68
C PHE A 59 4.06 -1.33 -12.22
N MET A 60 4.38 -0.97 -10.97
CA MET A 60 4.20 0.38 -10.46
C MET A 60 5.01 1.40 -11.27
N GLU A 61 6.25 1.06 -11.66
CA GLU A 61 7.06 1.90 -12.55
C GLU A 61 6.45 2.05 -13.95
N LYS A 62 6.00 0.96 -14.58
CA LYS A 62 5.31 1.02 -15.89
C LYS A 62 4.02 1.83 -15.83
N MET A 63 3.22 1.68 -14.77
CA MET A 63 1.98 2.43 -14.57
C MET A 63 2.22 3.91 -14.20
N ALA A 64 3.43 4.28 -13.78
CA ALA A 64 3.81 5.67 -13.57
C ALA A 64 4.34 6.34 -14.85
N ASP A 65 4.81 5.57 -15.83
CA ASP A 65 5.27 6.09 -17.12
C ASP A 65 4.11 6.66 -17.94
N VAL A 66 4.26 7.93 -18.36
CA VAL A 66 3.20 8.66 -19.06
C VAL A 66 2.88 8.10 -20.45
N THR A 67 3.85 7.51 -21.14
CA THR A 67 3.68 6.93 -22.48
C THR A 67 2.96 5.58 -22.42
N VAL A 68 3.19 4.83 -21.35
CA VAL A 68 2.51 3.56 -21.07
C VAL A 68 1.07 3.83 -20.62
N ARG A 69 0.83 4.82 -19.75
CA ARG A 69 -0.51 5.14 -19.23
C ARG A 69 -1.58 5.46 -20.26
N GLU A 70 -1.21 6.03 -21.41
CA GLU A 70 -2.17 6.36 -22.48
C GLU A 70 -2.56 5.14 -23.35
N THR A 71 -1.74 4.08 -23.34
CA THR A 71 -1.88 2.91 -24.22
C THR A 71 -2.18 1.61 -23.48
N MET A 72 -1.85 1.54 -22.19
CA MET A 72 -2.05 0.37 -21.34
C MET A 72 -3.41 0.42 -20.64
N GLN A 73 -4.23 -0.59 -20.90
CA GLN A 73 -5.41 -0.86 -20.07
C GLN A 73 -4.93 -1.40 -18.70
N PRO A 74 -5.40 -0.85 -17.57
CA PRO A 74 -5.13 -1.44 -16.25
C PRO A 74 -5.66 -2.89 -16.17
N PRO A 75 -5.06 -3.75 -15.32
CA PRO A 75 -5.61 -5.06 -15.00
C PRO A 75 -7.08 -4.99 -14.56
N GLU A 76 -7.89 -6.01 -14.90
CA GLU A 76 -9.32 -6.03 -14.59
C GLU A 76 -9.62 -5.91 -13.08
N ASP A 77 -8.72 -6.43 -12.24
CA ASP A 77 -8.81 -6.39 -10.79
C ASP A 77 -8.32 -5.07 -10.16
N PHE A 78 -7.74 -4.14 -10.93
CA PHE A 78 -7.06 -2.94 -10.41
C PHE A 78 -7.94 -2.08 -9.50
N ASN A 79 -9.20 -1.87 -9.88
CA ASN A 79 -10.15 -1.11 -9.05
C ASN A 79 -10.48 -1.84 -7.73
N VAL A 80 -10.53 -3.17 -7.76
CA VAL A 80 -10.79 -4.02 -6.59
C VAL A 80 -9.59 -4.02 -5.66
N VAL A 81 -8.37 -4.16 -6.20
CA VAL A 81 -7.11 -4.09 -5.43
C VAL A 81 -6.96 -2.72 -4.77
N MET A 82 -7.19 -1.64 -5.52
CA MET A 82 -7.14 -0.27 -4.99
C MET A 82 -8.18 -0.05 -3.87
N ALA A 83 -9.43 -0.45 -4.07
CA ALA A 83 -10.48 -0.31 -3.05
C ALA A 83 -10.16 -1.11 -1.77
N ASN A 84 -9.66 -2.35 -1.91
CA ASN A 84 -9.21 -3.16 -0.78
C ASN A 84 -8.01 -2.55 -0.05
N ALA A 85 -7.03 -1.98 -0.79
CA ALA A 85 -5.89 -1.29 -0.20
C ALA A 85 -6.32 -0.06 0.61
N VAL A 86 -7.25 0.75 0.07
CA VAL A 86 -7.85 1.88 0.79
C VAL A 86 -8.53 1.42 2.08
N GLN A 87 -9.40 0.40 2.01
CA GLN A 87 -10.10 -0.14 3.18
C GLN A 87 -9.15 -0.67 4.26
N GLN A 88 -8.09 -1.41 3.88
CA GLN A 88 -7.10 -1.96 4.81
C GLN A 88 -6.16 -0.92 5.43
N CYS A 89 -6.09 0.29 4.88
CA CYS A 89 -5.21 1.37 5.34
C CYS A 89 -5.96 2.53 6.00
N GLN A 90 -7.29 2.45 6.10
CA GLN A 90 -8.18 3.38 6.79
C GLN A 90 -8.90 2.75 7.99
N SER A 91 -8.75 1.43 8.20
CA SER A 91 -9.34 0.64 9.29
C SER A 91 -8.56 0.72 10.61
#